data_AF-A0A9X1CD06-F1
#
_entry.id   AF-A0A9X1CD06-F1
#
_cell.length_a   1.000
_cell.length_b   1.000
_cell.length_c   1.000
_cell.angle_alpha   90.00
_cell.angle_beta   90.00
_cell.angle_gamma   90.00
#
_symmetry.space_group_name_H-M   'P 1'
#
loop_
_entity.id
_entity.type
_entity.pdbx_description
1 polymer ?
#
loop_
_entity_poly.entity_id
_entity_poly.type
_entity_poly.pdbx_seq_one_letter_code
_entity_poly.pdbx_strand_id
1 'polypeptide(L)'
;MSFYGLLVFIHIFSAILGMGPGLVMTVIVRKASNMTELRHAFVIRNQLHIYTMIGGTLLLVTGIWMGFLNTYLFTQGWYWLSLSLFLIALAFGPFVLSPRSKPIKDILRTYKGETIPKSYYMLAGKLFFFEHITNIIFLIIIALMILKPF
;
A
#
# COMPACT_ATOMS: atom_id res chain seq x y z
N MET A 1 30.86 -1.44 -3.21
CA MET A 1 29.50 -1.46 -3.82
C MET A 1 29.38 -0.24 -4.72
N SER A 2 28.88 -0.37 -5.96
CA SER A 2 28.66 0.81 -6.82
C SER A 2 27.46 1.62 -6.32
N PHE A 3 27.39 2.91 -6.68
CA PHE A 3 26.24 3.76 -6.33
C PHE A 3 24.92 3.19 -6.88
N TYR A 4 24.93 2.71 -8.12
CA TYR A 4 23.78 2.02 -8.71
C TYR A 4 23.38 0.77 -7.89
N GLY A 5 24.35 -0.04 -7.45
CA GLY A 5 24.10 -1.20 -6.60
C GLY A 5 23.47 -0.83 -5.24
N LEU A 6 23.88 0.30 -4.65
CA LEU A 6 23.25 0.83 -3.44
C LEU A 6 21.79 1.21 -3.67
N LEU A 7 21.47 1.86 -4.80
CA LEU A 7 20.09 2.20 -5.15
C LEU A 7 19.23 0.95 -5.36
N VAL A 8 19.74 -0.06 -6.07
CA VAL A 8 19.05 -1.35 -6.24
C VAL A 8 18.78 -1.99 -4.88
N PHE A 9 19.77 -2.00 -3.99
CA PHE A 9 19.61 -2.53 -2.63
C PHE A 9 18.48 -1.81 -1.88
N ILE A 10 18.51 -0.47 -1.82
CA ILE A 10 17.47 0.33 -1.17
C ILE A 10 16.11 0.08 -1.82
N HIS A 11 16.04 0.00 -3.15
CA HIS A 11 14.81 -0.22 -3.91
C HIS A 11 14.16 -1.56 -3.53
N ILE A 12 14.93 -2.65 -3.53
CA ILE A 12 14.43 -3.99 -3.18
C ILE A 12 13.95 -4.03 -1.73
N PHE A 13 14.73 -3.48 -0.79
CA PHE A 13 14.30 -3.41 0.61
C PHE A 13 13.06 -2.55 0.80
N SER A 14 12.93 -1.46 0.03
CA SER A 14 11.75 -0.60 0.03
C SER A 14 10.51 -1.33 -0.49
N ALA A 15 10.66 -2.20 -1.50
CA ALA A 15 9.57 -3.06 -1.98
C ALA A 15 9.12 -4.03 -0.87
N ILE A 16 10.06 -4.71 -0.22
CA ILE A 16 9.75 -5.72 0.81
C ILE A 16 9.12 -5.05 2.05
N LEU A 17 9.80 -4.05 2.61
CA LEU A 17 9.39 -3.39 3.86
C LEU A 17 8.21 -2.42 3.66
N GLY A 18 8.09 -1.83 2.48
CA GLY A 18 6.99 -0.94 2.13
C GLY A 18 5.71 -1.71 1.82
N MET A 19 5.79 -2.71 0.96
CA MET A 19 4.60 -3.42 0.46
C MET A 19 4.13 -4.52 1.41
N GLY A 20 5.05 -5.16 2.15
CA GLY A 20 4.73 -6.24 3.09
C GLY A 20 3.64 -5.88 4.11
N PRO A 21 3.75 -4.75 4.85
CA PRO A 21 2.72 -4.32 5.79
C PRO A 21 1.33 -4.12 5.14
N GLY A 22 1.27 -3.67 3.89
CA GLY A 22 0.02 -3.44 3.14
C GLY A 22 -0.84 -4.70 3.01
N LEU A 23 -0.20 -5.88 2.90
CA LEU A 23 -0.88 -7.17 2.77
C LEU A 23 -1.58 -7.62 4.07
N VAL A 24 -1.11 -7.17 5.23
CA VAL A 24 -1.60 -7.62 6.55
C VAL A 24 -2.50 -6.59 7.25
N MET A 25 -2.51 -5.34 6.81
CA MET A 25 -3.32 -4.26 7.41
C MET A 25 -4.80 -4.62 7.54
N THR A 26 -5.40 -5.23 6.51
CA THR A 26 -6.80 -5.64 6.53
C THR A 26 -7.06 -6.80 7.50
N VAL A 27 -6.11 -7.73 7.63
CA VAL A 27 -6.23 -8.90 8.50
C VAL A 27 -6.30 -8.49 9.97
N ILE A 28 -5.49 -7.50 10.37
CA ILE A 28 -5.43 -7.00 11.74
C ILE A 28 -6.79 -6.43 12.17
N VAL A 29 -7.44 -5.66 11.31
CA VAL A 29 -8.73 -5.04 11.61
C VAL A 29 -9.88 -6.06 11.59
N ARG A 30 -9.84 -7.06 10.71
CA ARG A 30 -10.90 -8.08 10.59
C ARG A 30 -11.03 -8.98 11.81
N LYS A 31 -9.98 -9.10 12.64
CA LYS A 31 -9.98 -9.97 13.83
C LYS A 31 -10.62 -9.33 15.07
N ALA A 32 -10.91 -8.04 15.04
CA ALA A 32 -11.51 -7.35 16.18
C ALA A 32 -12.95 -7.86 16.44
N SER A 33 -13.23 -8.21 17.69
CA SER A 33 -14.50 -8.76 18.15
C SER A 33 -15.44 -7.70 18.74
N ASN A 34 -14.88 -6.58 19.20
CA ASN A 34 -15.60 -5.47 19.82
C ASN A 34 -15.00 -4.11 19.40
N MET A 35 -15.66 -3.01 19.76
CA MET A 35 -15.24 -1.66 19.38
C MET A 35 -13.90 -1.25 20.01
N THR A 36 -13.58 -1.73 21.22
CA THR A 36 -12.27 -1.46 21.85
C THR A 36 -11.12 -2.08 21.05
N GLU A 37 -11.22 -3.37 20.73
CA GLU A 37 -10.26 -4.07 19.87
C GLU A 37 -10.19 -3.43 18.49
N LEU A 38 -11.33 -3.02 17.94
CA LEU A 38 -11.39 -2.42 16.62
C LEU A 38 -10.63 -1.09 16.56
N ARG A 39 -10.84 -0.21 17.55
CA ARG A 39 -10.09 1.06 17.66
C ARG A 39 -8.60 0.80 17.78
N HIS A 40 -8.19 -0.15 18.61
CA HIS A 40 -6.79 -0.53 18.76
C HIS A 40 -6.19 -1.09 17.45
N ALA A 41 -6.93 -1.95 16.75
CA ALA A 41 -6.53 -2.50 15.46
C ALA A 41 -6.33 -1.40 14.40
N PHE A 42 -7.17 -0.36 14.40
CA PHE A 42 -6.98 0.79 13.51
C PHE A 42 -5.78 1.66 13.87
N VAL A 43 -5.40 1.74 15.15
CA VAL A 43 -4.14 2.40 15.58
C VAL A 43 -2.94 1.62 15.02
N ILE A 44 -2.90 0.30 15.18
CA ILE A 44 -1.84 -0.55 14.61
C ILE A 44 -1.81 -0.41 13.09
N ARG A 45 -2.97 -0.49 12.43
CA ARG A 45 -3.08 -0.31 10.98
C ARG A 45 -2.49 1.04 10.53
N ASN A 46 -2.73 2.12 11.26
CA ASN A 46 -2.16 3.43 10.94
C ASN A 46 -0.63 3.45 11.07
N GLN A 47 -0.07 2.80 12.09
CA GLN A 47 1.38 2.66 12.25
C GLN A 47 1.99 1.87 11.08
N LEU A 48 1.35 0.77 10.67
CA LEU A 48 1.77 0.00 9.49
C LEU A 48 1.73 0.84 8.21
N HIS A 49 0.69 1.67 8.06
CA HIS A 49 0.55 2.55 6.90
C HIS A 49 1.71 3.54 6.75
N ILE A 50 2.29 4.01 7.86
CA ILE A 50 3.47 4.88 7.82
C ILE A 50 4.66 4.15 7.18
N TYR A 51 4.93 2.89 7.56
CA TYR A 51 5.98 2.10 6.93
C TYR A 51 5.75 1.89 5.44
N THR A 52 4.50 1.61 5.05
CA THR A 52 4.14 1.49 3.63
C THR A 52 4.32 2.79 2.85
N MET A 53 4.00 3.94 3.45
CA MET A 53 4.23 5.24 2.80
C MET A 53 5.72 5.54 2.62
N ILE A 54 6.55 5.27 3.63
CA ILE A 54 8.00 5.46 3.55
C ILE A 54 8.58 4.54 2.48
N GLY A 55 8.29 3.23 2.56
CA GLY A 55 8.80 2.26 1.59
C GLY A 55 8.30 2.51 0.17
N GLY A 56 7.02 2.85 -0.01
CA GLY A 56 6.47 3.22 -1.31
C GLY A 56 7.15 4.46 -1.90
N THR A 57 7.40 5.49 -1.09
CA THR A 57 8.10 6.70 -1.54
C THR A 57 9.53 6.38 -1.97
N LEU A 58 10.27 5.63 -1.14
CA LEU A 58 11.64 5.21 -1.46
C LEU A 58 11.68 4.33 -2.71
N LEU A 59 10.72 3.42 -2.87
CA LEU A 59 10.61 2.55 -4.05
C LEU A 59 10.47 3.39 -5.33
N LEU A 60 9.56 4.37 -5.34
CA LEU A 60 9.36 5.24 -6.50
C LEU A 60 10.60 6.07 -6.81
N VAL A 61 11.15 6.76 -5.80
CA VAL A 61 12.30 7.65 -5.98
C VAL A 61 13.51 6.88 -6.49
N THR A 62 13.84 5.75 -5.87
CA THR A 62 14.98 4.93 -6.30
C THR A 62 14.74 4.29 -7.66
N GLY A 63 13.51 3.90 -7.99
CA GLY A 63 13.15 3.33 -9.30
C GLY A 63 13.34 4.31 -10.44
N ILE A 64 12.92 5.56 -10.25
CA ILE A 64 13.13 6.64 -11.22
C ILE A 64 14.61 7.01 -11.31
N TRP A 65 15.30 7.12 -10.17
CA TRP A 65 16.72 7.46 -10.15
C TRP A 65 17.57 6.42 -10.90
N MET A 66 17.30 5.12 -10.71
CA MET A 66 17.95 4.07 -11.48
C MET A 66 17.69 4.21 -12.99
N GLY A 67 16.49 4.63 -13.40
CA GLY A 67 16.17 4.94 -14.80
C GLY A 67 17.02 6.07 -15.37
N PHE A 68 17.27 7.14 -14.61
CA PHE A 68 18.15 8.23 -15.04
C PHE A 68 19.62 7.81 -15.14
N LEU A 69 20.09 6.92 -14.26
CA LEU A 69 21.47 6.40 -14.31
C LEU A 69 21.67 5.35 -15.40
N ASN A 70 20.62 4.61 -15.74
CA ASN A 70 20.62 3.59 -16.78
C ASN A 70 19.41 3.79 -17.68
N THR A 71 19.56 4.70 -18.64
CA THR A 71 18.49 5.15 -19.55
C THR A 71 17.91 4.03 -20.42
N TYR A 72 18.62 2.90 -20.57
CA TYR A 72 18.08 1.69 -21.18
C TYR A 72 16.79 1.21 -20.50
N LEU A 73 16.60 1.45 -19.20
CA LEU A 73 15.35 1.11 -18.51
C LEU A 73 14.13 1.79 -19.13
N PHE A 74 14.28 2.99 -19.70
CA PHE A 74 13.19 3.70 -20.36
C PHE A 74 12.81 3.11 -21.73
N THR A 75 13.57 2.16 -22.27
CA THR A 75 13.17 1.40 -23.46
C THR A 75 12.42 0.12 -23.10
N GLN A 76 12.43 -0.28 -21.83
CA GLN A 76 11.82 -1.52 -21.35
C GLN A 76 10.35 -1.31 -21.05
N GLY A 77 9.47 -2.12 -21.64
CA GLY A 77 8.04 -1.97 -21.42
C GLY A 77 7.62 -2.37 -20.00
N TRP A 78 8.26 -3.37 -19.40
CA TRP A 78 7.98 -3.77 -18.00
C TRP A 78 8.22 -2.62 -17.02
N TYR A 79 9.20 -1.76 -17.31
CA TYR A 79 9.52 -0.60 -16.48
C TYR A 79 8.41 0.44 -16.52
N TRP A 80 7.97 0.83 -17.72
CA TRP A 80 6.88 1.80 -17.91
C TRP A 80 5.54 1.30 -17.38
N LEU A 81 5.23 0.02 -17.61
CA LEU A 81 4.00 -0.58 -17.09
C LEU A 81 4.02 -0.59 -15.56
N SER A 82 5.14 -1.00 -14.94
CA SER A 82 5.30 -0.99 -13.49
C SER A 82 5.15 0.41 -12.90
N LEU A 83 5.80 1.41 -13.51
CA LEU A 83 5.72 2.80 -13.06
C LEU A 83 4.28 3.34 -13.17
N SER A 84 3.60 3.06 -14.29
CA SER A 84 2.21 3.48 -14.50
C SER A 84 1.27 2.86 -13.47
N LEU A 85 1.39 1.54 -13.25
CA LEU A 85 0.63 0.83 -12.22
C LEU A 85 0.91 1.40 -10.82
N PHE A 86 2.17 1.74 -10.53
CA PHE A 86 2.54 2.34 -9.24
C PHE A 86 1.85 3.70 -9.05
N LEU A 87 1.85 4.56 -10.07
CA LEU A 87 1.18 5.87 -10.00
C LEU A 87 -0.34 5.73 -9.85
N ILE A 88 -0.96 4.74 -10.49
CA ILE A 88 -2.38 4.41 -10.29
C ILE A 88 -2.63 3.98 -8.84
N ALA A 89 -1.81 3.07 -8.30
CA ALA A 89 -1.92 2.64 -6.90
C ALA A 89 -1.70 3.80 -5.91
N LEU A 90 -0.78 4.71 -6.22
CA LEU A 90 -0.57 5.92 -5.41
C LEU A 90 -1.80 6.84 -5.44
N ALA A 91 -2.41 7.03 -6.60
CA ALA A 91 -3.63 7.82 -6.76
C ALA A 91 -4.82 7.22 -5.99
N PHE A 92 -4.89 5.89 -5.83
CA PHE A 92 -5.95 5.27 -5.03
C PHE A 92 -5.98 5.78 -3.59
N GLY A 93 -4.84 6.14 -3.00
CA GLY A 93 -4.75 6.70 -1.65
C GLY A 93 -5.70 7.89 -1.41
N PRO A 94 -5.44 9.06 -2.01
CA PRO A 94 -6.28 10.25 -1.83
C PRO A 94 -7.64 10.17 -2.51
N PHE A 95 -7.74 9.54 -3.70
CA PHE A 95 -8.97 9.61 -4.50
C PHE A 95 -9.98 8.51 -4.19
N VAL A 96 -9.54 7.33 -3.73
CA VAL A 96 -10.41 6.17 -3.55
C VAL A 96 -10.50 5.75 -2.08
N LEU A 97 -9.36 5.53 -1.43
CA LEU A 97 -9.27 4.98 -0.07
C LEU A 97 -9.59 6.02 1.01
N SER A 98 -9.09 7.24 0.87
CA SER A 98 -9.32 8.31 1.85
C SER A 98 -10.81 8.65 2.04
N PRO A 99 -11.61 8.89 0.97
CA PRO A 99 -13.05 9.16 1.10
C PRO A 99 -13.82 8.01 1.76
N ARG A 100 -13.43 6.75 1.48
CA ARG A 100 -14.07 5.55 2.06
C ARG A 100 -13.65 5.31 3.51
N SER A 101 -12.46 5.75 3.89
CA SER A 101 -11.96 5.64 5.27
C SER A 101 -12.59 6.66 6.22
N LYS A 102 -13.00 7.84 5.74
CA LYS A 102 -13.61 8.90 6.55
C LYS A 102 -14.81 8.42 7.38
N PRO A 103 -15.89 7.86 6.81
CA PRO A 103 -17.05 7.45 7.58
C PRO A 103 -16.75 6.34 8.59
N ILE A 104 -15.75 5.49 8.31
CA ILE A 104 -15.27 4.49 9.28
C ILE A 104 -14.59 5.17 10.47
N LYS A 105 -13.70 6.14 10.21
CA LYS A 105 -13.03 6.93 11.26
C LYS A 105 -14.05 7.68 12.12
N ASP A 106 -15.14 8.15 11.53
CA ASP A 106 -16.21 8.82 12.27
C ASP A 106 -16.90 7.84 13.23
N ILE A 107 -17.25 6.64 12.78
CA ILE A 107 -17.81 5.58 13.66
C ILE A 107 -16.87 5.27 14.82
N LEU A 108 -15.57 5.10 14.55
CA LEU A 108 -14.58 4.77 15.58
C LEU A 108 -14.48 5.85 16.68
N ARG A 109 -14.73 7.12 16.31
CA ARG A 109 -14.65 8.27 17.21
C ARG A 109 -15.95 8.53 17.98
N THR A 110 -17.10 8.42 17.32
CA THR A 110 -18.37 8.89 17.88
C THR A 110 -19.20 7.79 18.52
N TYR A 111 -19.07 6.54 18.06
CA TYR A 111 -19.82 5.42 18.61
C TYR A 111 -19.28 5.06 19.99
N LYS A 112 -20.13 5.01 21.01
CA LYS A 112 -19.76 4.74 22.42
C LYS A 112 -20.07 3.31 22.89
N GLY A 113 -20.80 2.52 22.11
CA GLY A 113 -21.06 1.12 22.43
C GLY A 113 -19.84 0.22 22.20
N GLU A 114 -19.87 -0.98 22.78
CA GLU A 114 -18.82 -1.99 22.59
C GLU A 114 -19.11 -2.95 21.43
N THR A 115 -20.36 -3.05 20.98
CA THR A 115 -20.71 -3.87 19.82
C THR A 115 -20.36 -3.15 18.52
N ILE A 116 -19.81 -3.88 17.54
CA ILE A 116 -19.46 -3.28 16.26
C ILE A 116 -20.75 -3.05 15.45
N PRO A 117 -21.06 -1.81 15.04
CA PRO A 117 -22.32 -1.51 14.36
C PRO A 117 -22.38 -2.14 12.97
N LYS A 118 -23.56 -2.60 12.53
CA LYS A 118 -23.73 -3.24 11.21
C LYS A 118 -23.26 -2.36 10.04
N SER A 119 -23.43 -1.03 10.17
CA SER A 119 -22.98 -0.05 9.17
C SER A 119 -21.46 -0.07 8.96
N TYR A 120 -20.67 -0.40 9.99
CA TYR A 120 -19.23 -0.53 9.87
C TYR A 120 -18.84 -1.61 8.86
N TYR A 121 -19.44 -2.80 8.93
CA TYR A 121 -19.06 -3.92 8.06
C TYR A 121 -19.30 -3.62 6.58
N MET A 122 -20.38 -2.91 6.25
CA MET A 122 -20.66 -2.50 4.88
C MET A 122 -19.61 -1.49 4.36
N LEU A 123 -19.24 -0.51 5.19
CA LEU A 123 -18.22 0.48 4.84
C LEU A 123 -16.82 -0.14 4.73
N ALA A 124 -16.47 -0.99 5.69
CA ALA A 124 -15.20 -1.70 5.74
C ALA A 124 -15.05 -2.64 4.55
N GLY A 125 -16.09 -3.38 4.17
CA GLY A 125 -16.06 -4.23 2.97
C GLY A 125 -15.74 -3.45 1.69
N LYS A 126 -16.34 -2.27 1.51
CA LYS A 126 -16.03 -1.39 0.38
C LYS A 126 -14.59 -0.89 0.43
N LEU A 127 -14.10 -0.46 1.59
CA LEU A 127 -12.71 -0.01 1.74
C LEU A 127 -11.73 -1.14 1.41
N PHE A 128 -11.93 -2.31 2.03
CA PHE A 128 -11.04 -3.46 1.90
C PHE A 128 -10.99 -4.01 0.48
N PHE A 129 -12.09 -3.95 -0.26
CA PHE A 129 -12.10 -4.30 -1.68
C PHE A 129 -11.06 -3.49 -2.49
N PHE A 130 -11.03 -2.17 -2.32
CA PHE A 130 -10.06 -1.33 -3.02
C PHE A 130 -8.63 -1.47 -2.46
N GLU A 131 -8.47 -1.78 -1.18
CA GLU A 131 -7.16 -2.15 -0.61
C GLU A 131 -6.63 -3.44 -1.25
N HIS A 132 -7.47 -4.45 -1.43
CA HIS A 132 -7.07 -5.69 -2.09
C HIS A 132 -6.71 -5.48 -3.56
N ILE A 133 -7.44 -4.63 -4.29
CA ILE A 133 -7.05 -4.22 -5.64
C ILE A 133 -5.66 -3.57 -5.64
N THR A 134 -5.42 -2.64 -4.70
CA THR A 134 -4.13 -1.95 -4.56
C THR A 134 -3.00 -2.96 -4.29
N ASN A 135 -3.23 -3.93 -3.41
CA ASN A 135 -2.28 -5.00 -3.10
C ASN A 135 -2.02 -5.90 -4.32
N ILE A 136 -3.05 -6.25 -5.10
CA ILE A 136 -2.89 -7.02 -6.34
C ILE A 136 -2.03 -6.24 -7.35
N ILE A 137 -2.26 -4.94 -7.50
CA ILE A 137 -1.45 -4.08 -8.36
C ILE A 137 0.03 -4.13 -7.94
N PHE A 138 0.32 -4.04 -6.65
CA PHE A 138 1.70 -4.15 -6.15
C PHE A 138 2.33 -5.53 -6.39
N LEU A 139 1.56 -6.61 -6.27
CA LEU A 139 2.04 -7.95 -6.61
C LEU A 139 2.38 -8.07 -8.10
N ILE A 140 1.57 -7.48 -8.98
CA ILE A 140 1.84 -7.42 -10.42
C ILE A 140 3.12 -6.64 -10.68
N ILE A 141 3.32 -5.48 -10.04
CA ILE A 141 4.55 -4.69 -10.16
C ILE A 141 5.78 -5.51 -9.75
N ILE A 142 5.72 -6.20 -8.62
CA ILE A 142 6.83 -7.06 -8.15
C ILE A 142 7.11 -8.16 -9.19
N ALA A 143 6.07 -8.82 -9.71
CA ALA A 143 6.22 -9.84 -10.74
C ALA A 143 6.88 -9.28 -12.02
N LEU A 144 6.47 -8.09 -12.48
CA LEU A 144 7.09 -7.41 -13.63
C LEU A 144 8.57 -7.11 -13.39
N MET A 145 8.93 -6.64 -12.19
CA MET A 145 10.32 -6.34 -11.83
C MET A 145 11.22 -7.58 -11.75
N ILE A 146 10.65 -8.75 -11.42
CA ILE A 146 11.38 -10.02 -11.36
C ILE A 146 11.51 -10.62 -12.76
N LEU A 147 10.39 -10.76 -13.47
CA LEU A 147 10.32 -11.50 -14.74
C LEU A 147 10.87 -10.69 -15.92
N LYS A 148 10.73 -9.36 -15.90
CA LYS A 148 11.19 -8.43 -16.96
C LYS A 148 10.88 -8.92 -18.38
N PRO A 149 9.62 -9.23 -18.71
CA PRO A 149 9.28 -10.01 -19.90
C PRO A 149 9.45 -9.29 -21.25
N PHE A 150 9.52 -7.95 -21.29
CA PHE A 150 9.60 -7.14 -22.53
C PHE A 150 10.15 -5.74 -22.29
#